data_AF-A0AAU9ZKY4-F1
#
_entry.id   AF-A0AAU9ZKY4-F1
#
_cell.length_a   1.000
_cell.length_b   1.000
_cell.length_c   1.000
_cell.angle_alpha   90.00
_cell.angle_beta   90.00
_cell.angle_gamma   90.00
#
_symmetry.space_group_name_H-M   'P 1'
#
loop_
_entity.id
_entity.type
_entity.pdbx_description
1 polymer ?
#
loop_
_entity_poly.entity_id
_entity_poly.type
_entity_poly.pdbx_seq_one_letter_code
_entity_poly.pdbx_strand_id
1 'polypeptide(L)'
;MTLIPASGLLLHAQSHPSLTLPKELCLPLPSYGKLTYCTKHLANKIGCFWPNPEVDKFFIAVHHHYFSKCPVSGRALRDPPNSVLCPFIMLPITVTLLMTALVVWRSKRTEGIV
;
A
#
# COMPACT_ATOMS: atom_id res chain seq x y z
N MET A 1 7.98 48.96 -28.79
CA MET A 1 6.74 48.68 -28.04
C MET A 1 6.64 47.18 -27.81
N THR A 2 7.08 46.70 -26.66
CA THR A 2 6.53 45.54 -25.95
C THR A 2 7.10 45.61 -24.54
N LEU A 3 6.32 46.22 -23.66
CA LEU A 3 6.53 46.22 -22.21
C LEU A 3 5.98 44.90 -21.68
N ILE A 4 6.82 44.12 -21.00
CA ILE A 4 6.35 43.11 -20.05
C ILE A 4 7.03 43.41 -18.71
N PRO A 5 6.35 44.11 -17.79
CA PRO A 5 6.72 44.13 -16.39
C PRO A 5 5.75 43.21 -15.61
N ALA A 6 6.27 42.12 -15.05
CA ALA A 6 5.54 41.36 -14.04
C ALA A 6 6.55 40.66 -13.10
N SER A 7 6.96 41.42 -12.09
CA SER A 7 7.00 40.97 -10.70
C SER A 7 7.78 39.69 -10.38
N GLY A 8 9.10 39.82 -10.20
CA GLY A 8 9.69 39.79 -8.85
C GLY A 8 9.43 38.60 -7.91
N LEU A 9 9.22 37.37 -8.38
CA LEU A 9 9.26 36.19 -7.52
C LEU A 9 10.38 35.23 -7.95
N LEU A 10 11.57 35.46 -7.42
CA LEU A 10 12.63 34.46 -7.34
C LEU A 10 12.17 33.38 -6.35
N LEU A 11 11.23 32.53 -6.76
CA LEU A 11 11.03 31.24 -6.10
C LEU A 11 12.27 30.43 -6.44
N HIS A 12 13.25 30.55 -5.55
CA HIS A 12 14.39 29.66 -5.44
C HIS A 12 13.82 28.23 -5.36
N ALA A 13 13.71 27.58 -6.51
CA ALA A 13 13.42 26.16 -6.59
C ALA A 13 14.65 25.45 -6.03
N GLN A 14 14.69 25.32 -4.71
CA GLN A 14 15.77 24.66 -4.02
C GLN A 14 15.61 23.16 -4.24
N SER A 15 16.08 22.70 -5.41
CA SER A 15 16.36 21.31 -5.70
C SER A 15 17.56 20.89 -4.86
N HIS A 16 17.34 20.58 -3.58
CA HIS A 16 18.37 19.92 -2.76
C HIS A 16 18.57 18.49 -3.29
N PRO A 17 19.76 18.14 -3.81
CA PRO A 17 20.03 16.83 -4.36
C PRO A 17 20.78 16.02 -3.32
N SER A 18 20.15 15.61 -2.23
CA SER A 18 20.75 14.66 -1.27
C SER A 18 19.70 14.13 -0.30
N LEU A 19 18.92 13.15 -0.76
CA LEU A 19 18.43 12.13 0.15
C LEU A 19 18.36 10.83 -0.64
N THR A 20 19.49 10.11 -0.68
CA THR A 20 19.50 8.68 -1.00
C THR A 20 18.72 7.96 0.09
N LEU A 21 17.39 7.99 -0.03
CA LEU A 21 16.49 7.26 0.83
C LEU A 21 16.72 5.76 0.56
N PRO A 22 17.04 4.94 1.58
CA PRO A 22 17.13 3.50 1.38
C PRO A 22 15.83 3.02 0.74
N LYS A 23 16.02 2.19 -0.29
CA LYS A 23 15.05 1.50 -1.15
C LYS A 23 13.95 0.71 -0.41
N GLU A 24 13.98 0.73 0.92
CA GLU A 24 13.11 0.00 1.85
C GLU A 24 11.97 0.86 2.41
N LEU A 25 11.97 2.18 2.18
CA LEU A 25 10.92 3.05 2.69
C LEU A 25 10.33 3.92 1.58
N CYS A 26 9.51 3.30 0.73
CA CYS A 26 8.58 4.02 -0.13
C CYS A 26 7.92 5.15 0.67
N LEU A 27 8.02 6.38 0.14
CA LEU A 27 7.87 7.67 0.83
C LEU A 27 7.05 7.59 2.13
N PRO A 28 7.59 8.04 3.29
CA PRO A 28 6.84 8.06 4.54
C PRO A 28 5.49 8.77 4.37
N LEU A 29 4.42 8.19 4.93
CA LEU A 29 3.06 8.78 4.95
C LEU A 29 3.04 10.29 5.31
N PRO A 30 3.88 10.81 6.23
CA PRO A 30 3.93 12.24 6.52
C PRO A 30 4.30 13.13 5.33
N SER A 31 5.19 12.67 4.44
CA SER A 31 5.63 13.46 3.29
C SER A 31 4.57 13.47 2.19
N TYR A 32 3.89 12.33 1.96
CA TYR A 32 2.76 12.27 1.03
C TYR A 32 1.58 13.11 1.55
N GLY A 33 1.31 13.09 2.86
CA GLY A 33 0.31 13.95 3.50
C GLY A 33 0.59 15.45 3.31
N LYS A 34 1.86 15.88 3.46
CA LYS A 34 2.27 17.26 3.17
C LYS A 34 2.06 17.65 1.71
N LEU A 35 2.37 16.74 0.77
CA LEU A 35 2.14 16.95 -0.65
C LEU A 35 0.65 17.15 -0.97
N THR A 36 -0.21 16.29 -0.42
CA THR A 36 -1.66 16.39 -0.57
C THR A 36 -2.22 17.66 0.07
N TYR A 37 -1.72 18.05 1.25
CA TYR A 37 -2.12 19.30 1.89
C TYR A 37 -1.76 20.52 1.03
N CYS A 38 -0.54 20.58 0.50
CA CYS A 38 -0.10 21.67 -0.37
C CYS A 38 -0.93 21.75 -1.66
N THR A 39 -1.21 20.63 -2.33
CA THR A 39 -2.02 20.62 -3.57
C THR A 39 -3.47 21.04 -3.30
N LYS A 40 -4.05 20.62 -2.18
CA LYS A 40 -5.38 21.07 -1.74
C LYS A 40 -5.40 22.56 -1.40
N HIS A 41 -4.39 23.07 -0.71
CA HIS A 41 -4.26 24.49 -0.40
C HIS A 41 -4.12 25.33 -1.69
N LEU A 42 -3.30 24.87 -2.63
CA LEU A 42 -3.13 25.52 -3.92
C LEU A 42 -4.44 25.55 -4.72
N ALA A 43 -5.16 24.42 -4.79
CA ALA A 43 -6.47 24.35 -5.45
C ALA A 43 -7.46 25.37 -4.87
N ASN A 44 -7.54 25.46 -3.53
CA ASN A 44 -8.37 26.47 -2.86
C ASN A 44 -7.92 27.91 -3.17
N LYS A 45 -6.61 28.16 -3.25
CA LYS A 45 -6.05 29.48 -3.56
C LYS A 45 -6.39 29.96 -4.97
N ILE A 46 -6.40 29.05 -5.94
CA ILE A 46 -6.74 29.36 -7.34
C ILE A 46 -8.25 29.21 -7.63
N GLY A 47 -9.07 28.91 -6.62
CA GLY A 47 -10.52 28.75 -6.74
C GLY A 47 -10.95 27.48 -7.48
N CYS A 48 -10.08 26.47 -7.58
CA CYS A 48 -10.38 25.19 -8.21
C CYS A 48 -10.82 24.15 -7.18
N PHE A 49 -11.72 23.26 -7.61
CA PHE A 49 -12.11 22.10 -6.81
C PHE A 49 -10.96 21.10 -6.69
N TRP A 50 -10.88 20.43 -5.55
CA TRP A 50 -9.94 19.34 -5.29
C TRP A 50 -10.75 18.08 -4.95
N PRO A 51 -10.50 16.93 -5.61
CA PRO A 51 -9.53 16.69 -6.69
C PRO A 51 -10.00 17.21 -8.06
N ASN A 52 -9.07 17.35 -9.00
CA ASN A 52 -9.32 17.75 -10.39
C ASN A 52 -8.40 16.99 -11.38
N PRO A 53 -8.71 16.96 -12.69
CA PRO A 53 -7.90 16.19 -13.65
C PRO A 53 -6.41 16.58 -13.71
N GLU A 54 -6.07 17.82 -13.39
CA GLU A 54 -4.67 18.27 -13.34
C GLU A 54 -3.94 17.73 -12.12
N VAL A 55 -4.60 17.68 -10.96
CA VAL A 55 -4.02 17.07 -9.75
C VAL A 55 -3.85 15.56 -9.94
N ASP A 56 -4.75 14.90 -10.66
CA ASP A 56 -4.66 13.47 -10.95
C ASP A 56 -3.45 13.15 -11.82
N LYS A 57 -3.23 13.92 -12.91
CA LYS A 57 -2.02 13.78 -13.75
C LYS A 57 -0.75 13.98 -12.94
N PHE A 58 -0.75 14.99 -12.06
CA PHE A 58 0.37 15.25 -11.16
C PHE A 58 0.65 14.06 -10.23
N PHE A 59 -0.38 13.53 -9.56
CA PHE A 59 -0.22 12.38 -8.67
C PHE A 59 0.20 11.11 -9.42
N ILE A 60 -0.29 10.87 -10.62
CA ILE A 60 0.16 9.75 -11.47
C ILE A 60 1.65 9.88 -11.80
N ALA A 61 2.11 11.07 -12.19
CA ALA A 61 3.53 11.31 -12.47
C ALA A 61 4.41 11.10 -11.23
N VAL A 62 3.96 11.56 -10.06
CA VAL A 62 4.64 11.33 -8.78
C VAL A 62 4.70 9.84 -8.45
N HIS A 63 3.59 9.11 -8.60
CA HIS A 63 3.54 7.66 -8.39
C HIS A 63 4.49 6.91 -9.33
N HIS A 64 4.51 7.27 -10.62
CA HIS A 64 5.41 6.66 -11.59
C HIS A 64 6.89 6.98 -11.29
N HIS A 65 7.21 8.22 -10.92
CA HIS A 65 8.59 8.62 -10.71
C HIS A 65 9.18 8.09 -9.39
N TYR A 66 8.42 8.16 -8.29
CA TYR A 66 8.92 7.82 -6.95
C TYR A 66 8.52 6.42 -6.48
N PHE A 67 7.45 5.84 -7.02
CA PHE A 67 6.88 4.56 -6.53
C PHE A 67 6.85 3.46 -7.59
N SER A 68 7.45 3.64 -8.77
CA SER A 68 7.51 2.60 -9.83
C SER A 68 8.13 1.28 -9.38
N LYS A 69 9.07 1.34 -8.43
CA LYS A 69 9.76 0.16 -7.87
C LYS A 69 9.23 -0.25 -6.50
N CYS A 70 8.18 0.40 -6.01
CA CYS A 70 7.60 0.11 -4.72
C CYS A 70 6.62 -1.07 -4.80
N PRO A 71 6.68 -2.03 -3.86
CA PRO A 71 5.70 -3.11 -3.83
C PRO A 71 4.33 -2.56 -3.44
N VAL A 72 3.36 -2.68 -4.34
CA VAL A 72 1.95 -2.29 -4.09
C VAL A 72 1.36 -3.07 -2.90
N SER A 73 1.86 -4.29 -2.66
CA SER A 73 1.35 -5.24 -1.66
C SER A 73 1.95 -5.09 -0.25
N GLY A 74 2.88 -4.16 0.00
CA GLY A 74 3.49 -4.01 1.33
C GLY A 74 2.64 -3.23 2.34
N ARG A 75 1.60 -2.51 1.88
CA ARG A 75 0.77 -1.61 2.72
C ARG A 75 -0.72 -1.94 2.73
N ALA A 76 -1.20 -2.72 1.79
CA ALA A 76 -2.56 -3.24 1.81
C ALA A 76 -2.54 -4.53 2.63
N LEU A 77 -3.35 -4.60 3.70
CA LEU A 77 -3.61 -5.85 4.40
C LEU A 77 -4.15 -6.84 3.36
N ARG A 78 -3.35 -7.83 3.01
CA ARG A 78 -3.66 -8.80 1.97
C ARG A 78 -3.45 -10.19 2.54
N ASP A 79 -4.37 -11.08 2.22
CA ASP A 79 -4.25 -12.48 2.62
C ASP A 79 -2.93 -13.06 2.08
N PRO A 80 -2.26 -13.92 2.87
CA PRO A 80 -1.04 -14.58 2.41
C PRO A 80 -1.33 -15.40 1.15
N PRO A 81 -0.31 -15.62 0.29
CA PRO A 81 -0.49 -16.39 -0.94
C PRO A 81 -1.12 -17.76 -0.65
N ASN A 82 -2.00 -18.22 -1.56
CA ASN A 82 -2.77 -19.46 -1.42
C ASN A 82 -1.90 -20.69 -1.12
N SER A 83 -0.64 -20.68 -1.56
CA SER A 83 0.36 -21.72 -1.27
C SER A 83 0.65 -21.91 0.23
N VAL A 84 0.46 -20.87 1.05
CA VAL A 84 0.65 -20.92 2.51
C VAL A 84 -0.70 -21.05 3.22
N LEU A 85 -1.72 -20.35 2.72
CA LEU A 85 -3.05 -20.35 3.32
C LEU A 85 -3.73 -21.73 3.22
N CYS A 86 -3.65 -22.40 2.05
CA CYS A 86 -4.34 -23.68 1.84
C CYS A 86 -3.82 -24.81 2.76
N PRO A 87 -2.50 -25.03 2.93
CA PRO A 87 -2.00 -26.01 3.90
C PRO A 87 -2.45 -25.73 5.33
N PHE A 88 -2.46 -24.46 5.75
CA PHE A 88 -2.92 -24.07 7.08
C PHE A 88 -4.40 -24.36 7.34
N ILE A 89 -5.24 -24.33 6.30
CA ILE A 89 -6.66 -24.69 6.39
C ILE A 89 -6.84 -26.22 6.34
N MET A 90 -6.11 -26.90 5.45
CA MET A 90 -6.23 -28.36 5.28
C MET A 90 -5.66 -29.15 6.46
N LEU A 91 -4.60 -28.66 7.08
CA LEU A 91 -3.95 -29.30 8.22
C LEU A 91 -4.92 -29.56 9.40
N PRO A 92 -5.63 -28.56 9.96
CA PRO A 92 -6.56 -28.78 11.07
C PRO A 92 -7.71 -29.70 10.69
N ILE A 93 -8.25 -29.59 9.47
CA ILE A 93 -9.33 -30.47 8.99
C ILE A 93 -8.86 -31.92 8.97
N THR A 94 -7.67 -32.17 8.41
CA THR A 94 -7.09 -33.52 8.32
C THR A 94 -6.82 -34.09 9.70
N VAL A 95 -6.32 -33.27 10.64
CA VAL A 95 -6.10 -33.69 12.03
C VAL A 95 -7.42 -34.04 12.72
N THR A 96 -8.46 -33.23 12.56
CA THR A 96 -9.78 -33.52 13.14
C THR A 96 -10.38 -34.81 12.59
N LEU A 97 -10.29 -35.03 11.27
CA LEU A 97 -10.76 -36.27 10.64
C LEU A 97 -9.97 -37.49 11.11
N LEU A 98 -8.65 -37.36 11.25
CA LEU A 98 -7.80 -38.43 11.75
C LEU A 98 -8.14 -38.78 13.21
N MET A 99 -8.28 -37.78 14.08
CA MET A 99 -8.62 -37.99 15.49
C MET A 99 -9.99 -38.65 15.65
N THR A 100 -11.00 -38.18 14.91
CA THR A 100 -12.33 -38.78 14.94
C THR A 100 -12.32 -40.23 14.42
N ALA A 101 -11.61 -40.51 13.32
CA ALA A 101 -11.45 -41.87 12.82
C ALA A 101 -10.74 -42.80 13.83
N LEU A 102 -9.68 -42.30 14.49
CA LEU A 102 -8.97 -43.04 15.53
C LEU A 102 -9.87 -43.34 16.73
N VAL A 103 -10.69 -42.38 17.17
CA VAL A 103 -11.64 -42.58 18.27
C VAL A 103 -12.69 -43.63 17.92
N VAL A 104 -13.29 -43.55 16.72
CA VAL A 104 -14.27 -44.54 16.25
C VAL A 104 -13.64 -45.93 16.14
N TRP A 105 -12.42 -46.01 15.62
CA TRP A 105 -11.71 -47.28 15.49
C TRP A 105 -11.38 -47.90 16.86
N ARG A 106 -10.91 -47.08 17.82
CA ARG A 106 -10.63 -47.54 19.18
C ARG A 106 -11.90 -47.94 19.92
N SER A 107 -12.98 -47.16 19.79
CA SER A 107 -14.28 -47.49 20.37
C SER A 107 -14.81 -48.83 19.86
N LYS A 108 -14.79 -49.08 18.53
CA LYS A 108 -15.17 -50.38 17.96
C LYS A 108 -14.30 -51.54 18.44
N ARG A 109 -12.99 -51.34 18.61
CA ARG A 109 -12.07 -52.36 19.13
C ARG A 109 -12.32 -52.67 20.60
N THR A 110 -12.71 -51.67 21.39
CA THR A 110 -13.03 -51.86 22.81
C THR A 110 -14.39 -52.55 23.00
N GLU A 111 -15.38 -52.28 22.14
CA GLU A 111 -16.68 -53.00 22.20
C GLU A 111 -16.63 -54.44 21.65
N GLY A 112 -15.70 -54.75 20.73
CA GLY A 112 -15.46 -56.11 20.24
C GLY A 112 -14.54 -56.96 21.14
N ILE A 113 -14.04 -56.40 22.25
CA ILE A 113 -13.33 -57.11 23.33
C ILE A 113 -14.27 -57.13 24.54
N VAL A 114 -15.31 -57.96 24.45
CA VAL A 114 -16.12 -58.46 25.58
C VAL A 114 -16.68 -59.82 25.20
#